data_AF-A0A1H8MWG6-F1
#
_entry.id   AF-A0A1H8MWG6-F1
#
_cell.length_a   1.000
_cell.length_b   1.000
_cell.length_c   1.000
_cell.angle_alpha   90.00
_cell.angle_beta   90.00
_cell.angle_gamma   90.00
#
_symmetry.space_group_name_H-M   'P 1'
#
loop_
_entity.id
_entity.type
_entity.pdbx_description
1 polymer ?
#
loop_
_entity_poly.entity_id
_entity_poly.type
_entity_poly.pdbx_seq_one_letter_code
_entity_poly.pdbx_strand_id
1 'polypeptide(L)'
;HSRHAHYRSRGISLSGDRGTLTVRPFVQQSPPQAETFFYQALQFNGWGFLIRPGVLIIGAMTLLSIYFGLKNRIDDAGAEGETVVTSHASRNIQIIFAVAAMAFFAVAIWDAIGQSTLGGVFPLGVGVIGVVFGAILLVHLWRGHSDHPAFYDYEIVGDHVGKEGNGWFWTGPAWLGGLVVGTALVGFYIAMIAFFFAFLRIRAEATWLRTIIMTASAAGFILGLAYMLSLNFPSGWLQNAYDLPWPIR
;
A
#
# COMPACT_ATOMS: atom_id res chain seq x y z
N HIS A 1 -63.31 23.06 -11.24
CA HIS A 1 -62.55 23.66 -10.12
C HIS A 1 -61.16 23.05 -10.07
N SER A 2 -60.20 23.76 -10.65
CA SER A 2 -58.77 23.46 -10.69
C SER A 2 -58.10 23.89 -9.39
N ARG A 3 -57.32 23.00 -8.76
CA ARG A 3 -56.44 23.38 -7.64
C ARG A 3 -54.98 23.18 -8.02
N HIS A 4 -54.26 24.27 -7.83
CA HIS A 4 -52.90 24.56 -8.25
C HIS A 4 -51.85 23.74 -7.51
N ALA A 5 -50.75 23.48 -8.22
CA ALA A 5 -49.48 22.99 -7.72
C ALA A 5 -48.84 24.00 -6.74
N HIS A 6 -48.36 23.50 -5.60
CA HIS A 6 -47.48 24.25 -4.70
C HIS A 6 -46.07 23.64 -4.77
N TYR A 7 -45.24 24.25 -5.60
CA TYR A 7 -43.79 24.05 -5.60
C TYR A 7 -43.21 24.81 -4.39
N ARG A 8 -42.81 24.10 -3.34
CA ARG A 8 -42.22 24.69 -2.14
C ARG A 8 -40.74 24.97 -2.37
N SER A 9 -40.44 26.12 -2.95
CA SER A 9 -39.10 26.71 -2.95
C SER A 9 -38.66 26.98 -1.51
N ARG A 10 -37.70 26.20 -0.99
CA ARG A 10 -37.09 26.46 0.30
C ARG A 10 -35.93 27.45 0.13
N GLY A 11 -36.24 28.70 0.44
CA GLY A 11 -35.46 29.53 1.37
C GLY A 11 -34.04 29.90 0.94
N ILE A 12 -33.93 30.86 0.01
CA ILE A 12 -32.80 31.78 -0.02
C ILE A 12 -33.07 32.83 1.07
N SER A 13 -32.38 32.73 2.20
CA SER A 13 -32.36 33.79 3.21
C SER A 13 -31.32 34.82 2.81
N LEU A 14 -31.74 35.88 2.13
CA LEU A 14 -30.92 37.06 1.84
C LEU A 14 -30.86 37.93 3.10
N SER A 15 -29.91 37.63 3.99
CA SER A 15 -29.46 38.59 4.99
C SER A 15 -28.31 39.37 4.38
N GLY A 16 -28.54 40.66 4.13
CA GLY A 16 -27.51 41.58 3.67
C GLY A 16 -26.48 41.79 4.76
N ASP A 17 -25.37 41.09 4.66
CA ASP A 17 -24.13 41.44 5.33
C ASP A 17 -22.98 41.20 4.34
N ARG A 18 -22.07 42.16 4.20
CA ARG A 18 -20.93 42.09 3.27
C ARG A 18 -19.84 41.18 3.87
N GLY A 19 -20.21 39.93 4.10
CA GLY A 19 -19.34 38.85 4.54
C GLY A 19 -18.87 38.06 3.34
N THR A 20 -17.55 38.03 3.16
CA THR A 20 -16.80 37.14 2.27
C THR A 20 -17.48 35.78 2.12
N LEU A 21 -17.90 35.45 0.89
CA LEU A 21 -18.32 34.11 0.50
C LEU A 21 -17.11 33.17 0.64
N THR A 22 -16.88 32.65 1.84
CA THR A 22 -16.07 31.47 2.03
C THR A 22 -16.92 30.30 1.55
N VAL A 23 -16.87 30.05 0.24
CA VAL A 23 -17.17 28.74 -0.32
C VAL A 23 -16.19 27.80 0.37
N ARG A 24 -16.60 27.20 1.50
CA ARG A 24 -15.84 26.12 2.10
C ARG A 24 -15.73 25.08 0.99
N PRO A 25 -14.53 24.78 0.46
CA PRO A 25 -14.40 23.63 -0.40
C PRO A 25 -14.96 22.48 0.43
N PHE A 26 -15.99 21.82 -0.08
CA PHE A 26 -16.27 20.48 0.38
C PHE A 26 -14.97 19.74 0.10
N VAL A 27 -14.14 19.60 1.13
CA VAL A 27 -13.03 18.68 1.11
C VAL A 27 -13.74 17.36 0.99
N GLN A 28 -13.90 16.92 -0.26
CA GLN A 28 -14.31 15.59 -0.63
C GLN A 28 -13.18 14.70 -0.13
N GLN A 29 -13.17 14.45 1.18
CA GLN A 29 -12.42 13.36 1.77
C GLN A 29 -13.08 12.13 1.19
N SER A 30 -12.66 11.78 -0.03
CA SER A 30 -13.05 10.55 -0.67
C SER A 30 -12.51 9.48 0.27
N PRO A 31 -13.37 8.72 0.97
CA PRO A 31 -12.90 7.45 1.55
C PRO A 31 -12.22 6.68 0.40
N PRO A 32 -11.25 5.80 0.67
CA PRO A 32 -10.54 5.07 -0.39
C PRO A 32 -11.60 4.49 -1.34
N GLN A 33 -11.63 5.01 -2.58
CA GLN A 33 -12.81 4.91 -3.44
C GLN A 33 -13.26 3.46 -3.62
N ALA A 34 -12.29 2.53 -3.62
CA ALA A 34 -12.50 1.09 -3.66
C ALA A 34 -13.39 0.55 -2.52
N GLU A 35 -13.21 1.03 -1.29
CA GLU A 35 -13.99 0.60 -0.14
C GLU A 35 -15.46 1.05 -0.26
N THR A 36 -15.68 2.29 -0.72
CA THR A 36 -17.03 2.80 -0.95
C THR A 36 -17.75 2.02 -2.05
N PHE A 37 -17.06 1.76 -3.18
CA PHE A 37 -17.62 0.94 -4.26
C PHE A 37 -17.89 -0.50 -3.83
N PHE A 38 -17.01 -1.07 -3.00
CA PHE A 38 -17.20 -2.39 -2.42
C PHE A 38 -18.46 -2.45 -1.56
N TYR A 39 -18.63 -1.51 -0.62
CA TYR A 39 -19.82 -1.45 0.22
C TYR A 39 -21.09 -1.19 -0.58
N GLN A 40 -21.02 -0.32 -1.58
CA GLN A 40 -22.15 -0.06 -2.46
C GLN A 40 -22.56 -1.33 -3.21
N ALA A 41 -21.60 -2.07 -3.77
CA ALA A 41 -21.86 -3.33 -4.45
C ALA A 41 -22.42 -4.39 -3.49
N LEU A 42 -21.88 -4.50 -2.27
CA LEU A 42 -22.34 -5.46 -1.26
C LEU A 42 -23.74 -5.15 -0.76
N GLN A 43 -24.08 -3.88 -0.53
CA GLN A 43 -25.41 -3.45 -0.09
C GLN A 43 -26.48 -3.69 -1.16
N PHE A 44 -26.20 -3.35 -2.41
CA PHE A 44 -27.20 -3.49 -3.49
C PHE A 44 -27.38 -4.93 -3.95
N ASN A 45 -26.35 -5.76 -3.85
CA ASN A 45 -26.33 -7.07 -4.49
C ASN A 45 -26.10 -8.25 -3.53
N GLY A 46 -25.89 -7.99 -2.23
CA GLY A 46 -25.51 -9.01 -1.27
C GLY A 46 -24.31 -9.82 -1.77
N TRP A 47 -24.28 -11.13 -1.50
CA TRP A 47 -23.25 -12.03 -2.01
C TRP A 47 -23.32 -12.28 -3.53
N GLY A 48 -24.42 -11.91 -4.19
CA GLY A 48 -24.59 -12.01 -5.64
C GLY A 48 -23.70 -11.05 -6.43
N PHE A 49 -22.98 -10.13 -5.76
CA PHE A 49 -22.01 -9.27 -6.43
C PHE A 49 -20.84 -10.07 -7.04
N LEU A 50 -20.48 -11.23 -6.45
CA LEU A 50 -19.37 -12.08 -6.90
C LEU A 50 -19.59 -12.69 -8.29
N ILE A 51 -20.85 -12.89 -8.68
CA ILE A 51 -21.24 -13.47 -9.97
C ILE A 51 -21.34 -12.39 -11.06
N ARG A 52 -21.14 -11.11 -10.70
CA ARG A 52 -21.19 -10.02 -11.68
C ARG A 52 -20.07 -10.19 -12.72
N PRO A 53 -20.36 -9.95 -14.01
CA PRO A 53 -19.38 -10.16 -15.08
C PRO A 53 -18.08 -9.36 -14.86
N GLY A 54 -18.15 -8.14 -14.33
CA GLY A 54 -16.97 -7.34 -14.01
C GLY A 54 -16.05 -7.99 -12.97
N VAL A 55 -16.61 -8.58 -11.90
CA VAL A 55 -15.84 -9.26 -10.83
C VAL A 55 -15.19 -10.52 -11.37
N LEU A 56 -15.91 -11.27 -12.20
CA LEU A 56 -15.39 -12.47 -12.86
C LEU A 56 -14.23 -12.14 -13.82
N ILE A 57 -14.32 -11.03 -14.57
CA ILE A 57 -13.24 -10.58 -15.47
C ILE A 57 -11.98 -10.22 -14.69
N ILE A 58 -12.09 -9.36 -13.66
CA ILE A 58 -10.91 -8.99 -12.86
C ILE A 58 -10.35 -10.20 -12.11
N GLY A 59 -11.21 -11.06 -11.58
CA GLY A 59 -10.81 -12.30 -10.90
C GLY A 59 -10.08 -13.25 -11.86
N ALA A 60 -10.58 -13.43 -13.08
CA ALA A 60 -9.92 -14.21 -14.12
C ALA A 60 -8.56 -13.62 -14.50
N MET A 61 -8.46 -12.29 -14.67
CA MET A 61 -7.19 -11.63 -14.95
C MET A 61 -6.17 -11.80 -13.82
N THR A 62 -6.59 -11.70 -12.56
CA THR A 62 -5.72 -11.94 -11.40
C THR A 62 -5.23 -13.39 -11.37
N LEU A 63 -6.12 -14.36 -11.57
CA LEU A 63 -5.77 -15.78 -11.61
C LEU A 63 -4.83 -16.10 -12.77
N LEU A 64 -5.07 -15.49 -13.95
CA LEU A 64 -4.23 -15.65 -15.12
C LEU A 64 -2.83 -15.06 -14.90
N SER A 65 -2.74 -13.89 -14.26
CA SER A 65 -1.47 -13.26 -13.88
C SER A 65 -0.68 -14.13 -12.91
N ILE A 66 -1.33 -14.70 -11.90
CA ILE A 66 -0.70 -15.63 -10.95
C ILE A 66 -0.24 -16.90 -11.69
N TYR A 67 -1.08 -17.47 -12.55
CA TYR A 67 -0.75 -18.68 -13.33
C TYR A 67 0.46 -18.47 -14.24
N PHE A 68 0.48 -17.39 -15.03
CA PHE A 68 1.64 -17.07 -15.87
C PHE A 68 2.86 -16.70 -15.05
N GLY A 69 2.71 -16.00 -13.93
CA GLY A 69 3.81 -15.68 -13.02
C GLY A 69 4.45 -16.93 -12.38
N LEU A 70 3.64 -17.93 -12.02
CA LEU A 70 4.13 -19.22 -11.50
C LEU A 70 4.81 -20.04 -12.61
N LYS A 71 4.26 -20.03 -13.82
CA LYS A 71 4.80 -20.80 -14.95
C LYS A 71 6.12 -20.22 -15.46
N ASN A 72 6.23 -18.90 -15.61
CA ASN A 72 7.45 -18.26 -16.09
C ASN A 72 8.60 -18.27 -15.08
N ARG A 73 8.33 -18.45 -13.78
CA ARG A 73 9.38 -18.62 -12.77
C ARG A 73 10.23 -19.88 -12.95
N ILE A 74 9.76 -20.85 -13.74
CA ILE A 74 10.53 -22.07 -14.05
C ILE A 74 11.59 -21.80 -15.13
N ASP A 75 11.42 -20.77 -15.95
CA ASP A 75 12.38 -20.42 -17.01
C ASP A 75 13.53 -19.52 -16.49
N ASP A 76 13.30 -18.71 -15.44
CA ASP A 76 14.33 -17.86 -14.83
C ASP A 76 15.30 -18.65 -13.91
N ALA A 77 14.91 -19.85 -13.46
CA ALA A 77 15.75 -20.69 -12.62
C ALA A 77 16.91 -21.39 -13.38
N GLY A 78 17.00 -21.21 -14.70
CA GLY A 78 17.99 -21.86 -15.57
C GLY A 78 19.06 -20.95 -16.18
N ALA A 79 19.04 -19.64 -15.95
CA ALA A 79 19.93 -18.70 -16.66
C ALA A 79 21.14 -18.23 -15.86
N GLU A 80 21.16 -18.33 -14.54
CA GLU A 80 22.32 -17.97 -13.73
C GLU A 80 22.62 -19.11 -12.75
N GLY A 81 23.79 -19.75 -12.96
CA GLY A 81 24.27 -20.84 -12.12
C GLY A 81 24.73 -20.35 -10.75
N GLU A 82 23.79 -19.91 -9.91
CA GLU A 82 24.06 -19.50 -8.54
C GLU A 82 23.77 -20.67 -7.59
N THR A 83 24.83 -21.15 -6.96
CA THR A 83 24.77 -22.21 -5.96
C THR A 83 23.92 -21.75 -4.78
N VAL A 84 22.74 -22.36 -4.63
CA VAL A 84 21.82 -22.16 -3.51
C VAL A 84 22.50 -22.66 -2.23
N VAL A 85 23.14 -21.77 -1.48
CA VAL A 85 23.61 -22.08 -0.13
C VAL A 85 22.48 -21.79 0.83
N THR A 86 21.83 -22.85 1.32
CA THR A 86 20.72 -22.73 2.28
C THR A 86 21.26 -22.54 3.70
N SER A 87 21.08 -21.34 4.26
CA SER A 87 21.41 -21.06 5.66
C SER A 87 20.28 -21.55 6.58
N HIS A 88 20.60 -22.45 7.50
CA HIS A 88 19.66 -23.00 8.47
C HIS A 88 19.24 -22.01 9.58
N ALA A 89 20.00 -20.92 9.79
CA ALA A 89 19.75 -19.95 10.86
C ALA A 89 18.51 -19.07 10.59
N SER A 90 18.12 -18.90 9.33
CA SER A 90 17.01 -18.03 8.91
C SER A 90 15.63 -18.66 9.10
N ARG A 91 15.53 -20.01 9.16
CA ARG A 91 14.24 -20.73 9.23
C ARG A 91 13.44 -20.41 10.50
N ASN A 92 14.08 -20.39 11.67
CA ASN A 92 13.36 -20.18 12.93
C ASN A 92 12.79 -18.75 13.01
N ILE A 93 13.53 -17.76 12.50
CA ILE A 93 13.08 -16.36 12.44
C ILE A 93 11.92 -16.23 11.44
N GLN A 94 12.00 -16.89 10.29
CA GLN A 94 10.90 -16.93 9.30
C GLN A 94 9.63 -17.58 9.87
N ILE A 95 9.76 -18.65 10.67
CA ILE A 95 8.60 -19.28 11.33
C ILE A 95 7.98 -18.30 12.34
N ILE A 96 8.80 -17.65 13.17
CA ILE A 96 8.31 -16.66 14.14
C ILE A 96 7.57 -15.53 13.43
N PHE A 97 8.11 -15.02 12.31
CA PHE A 97 7.46 -14.00 11.52
C PHE A 97 6.14 -14.47 10.90
N ALA A 98 6.11 -15.66 10.31
CA ALA A 98 4.90 -16.25 9.75
C ALA A 98 3.81 -16.43 10.82
N VAL A 99 4.17 -16.94 12.00
CA VAL A 99 3.25 -17.09 13.14
C VAL A 99 2.75 -15.72 13.61
N ALA A 100 3.63 -14.72 13.74
CA ALA A 100 3.25 -13.37 14.15
C ALA A 100 2.27 -12.73 13.14
N ALA A 101 2.53 -12.89 11.83
CA ALA A 101 1.64 -12.41 10.77
C ALA A 101 0.28 -13.13 10.80
N MET A 102 0.26 -14.45 11.00
CA MET A 102 -1.00 -15.19 11.18
C MET A 102 -1.77 -14.74 12.43
N ALA A 103 -1.07 -14.49 13.54
CA ALA A 103 -1.69 -13.98 14.76
C ALA A 103 -2.31 -12.59 14.52
N PHE A 104 -1.63 -11.72 13.77
CA PHE A 104 -2.18 -10.42 13.35
C PHE A 104 -3.47 -10.58 12.53
N PHE A 105 -3.49 -11.48 11.54
CA PHE A 105 -4.71 -11.77 10.79
C PHE A 105 -5.81 -12.39 11.66
N ALA A 106 -5.47 -13.23 12.63
CA ALA A 106 -6.44 -13.80 13.57
C ALA A 106 -7.08 -12.71 14.45
N VAL A 107 -6.30 -11.72 14.90
CA VAL A 107 -6.83 -10.54 15.60
C VAL A 107 -7.75 -9.73 14.69
N ALA A 108 -7.39 -9.53 13.42
CA ALA A 108 -8.25 -8.85 12.46
C ALA A 108 -9.57 -9.59 12.25
N ILE A 109 -9.56 -10.93 12.16
CA ILE A 109 -10.79 -11.73 12.08
C ILE A 109 -11.61 -11.59 13.37
N TRP A 110 -10.97 -11.65 14.54
CA TRP A 110 -11.64 -11.52 15.82
C TRP A 110 -12.38 -10.18 15.94
N ASP A 111 -11.72 -9.08 15.55
CA ASP A 111 -12.32 -7.75 15.50
C ASP A 111 -13.47 -7.70 14.48
N ALA A 112 -13.25 -8.25 13.27
CA ALA A 112 -14.23 -8.23 12.19
C ALA A 112 -15.55 -8.95 12.52
N ILE A 113 -15.49 -10.04 13.30
CA ILE A 113 -16.68 -10.80 13.71
C ILE A 113 -17.57 -9.96 14.66
N GLY A 114 -16.97 -9.05 15.43
CA GLY A 114 -17.69 -8.13 16.31
C GLY A 114 -18.34 -6.94 15.59
N GLN A 115 -17.99 -6.69 14.31
CA GLN A 115 -18.46 -5.55 13.55
C GLN A 115 -19.79 -5.83 12.83
N SER A 116 -20.50 -4.76 12.47
CA SER A 116 -21.67 -4.86 11.57
C SER A 116 -21.29 -5.52 10.24
N THR A 117 -22.22 -6.18 9.56
CA THR A 117 -21.94 -6.91 8.29
C THR A 117 -21.24 -6.05 7.25
N LEU A 118 -21.50 -4.74 7.19
CA LEU A 118 -20.78 -3.84 6.29
C LEU A 118 -19.32 -3.62 6.72
N GLY A 119 -19.07 -3.35 8.00
CA GLY A 119 -17.72 -3.10 8.51
C GLY A 119 -16.87 -4.35 8.66
N GLY A 120 -17.50 -5.54 8.80
CA GLY A 120 -16.81 -6.80 9.03
C GLY A 120 -16.39 -7.53 7.76
N VAL A 121 -17.10 -7.36 6.64
CA VAL A 121 -16.86 -8.20 5.44
C VAL A 121 -15.46 -8.00 4.84
N PHE A 122 -14.96 -6.76 4.79
CA PHE A 122 -13.64 -6.50 4.23
C PHE A 122 -12.51 -7.05 5.13
N PRO A 123 -12.44 -6.72 6.43
CA PRO A 123 -11.40 -7.27 7.31
C PRO A 123 -11.48 -8.79 7.47
N LEU A 124 -12.69 -9.36 7.51
CA LEU A 124 -12.90 -10.81 7.60
C LEU A 124 -12.40 -11.52 6.34
N GLY A 125 -12.73 -10.99 5.15
CA GLY A 125 -12.26 -11.57 3.88
C GLY A 125 -10.74 -11.59 3.76
N VAL A 126 -10.09 -10.45 4.05
CA VAL A 126 -8.62 -10.34 4.02
C VAL A 126 -7.99 -11.23 5.10
N GLY A 127 -8.56 -11.24 6.30
CA GLY A 127 -8.09 -12.07 7.41
C GLY A 127 -8.12 -13.55 7.10
N VAL A 128 -9.25 -14.07 6.59
CA VAL A 128 -9.39 -15.50 6.25
C VAL A 128 -8.41 -15.90 5.17
N ILE A 129 -8.30 -15.13 4.09
CA ILE A 129 -7.33 -15.38 3.00
C ILE A 129 -5.91 -15.36 3.56
N GLY A 130 -5.57 -14.35 4.37
CA GLY A 130 -4.26 -14.21 5.01
C GLY A 130 -3.90 -15.39 5.90
N VAL A 131 -4.84 -15.90 6.72
CA VAL A 131 -4.62 -17.09 7.55
C VAL A 131 -4.47 -18.35 6.68
N VAL A 132 -5.25 -18.52 5.61
CA VAL A 132 -5.14 -19.69 4.72
C VAL A 132 -3.76 -19.73 4.05
N PHE A 133 -3.33 -18.64 3.41
CA PHE A 133 -2.01 -18.58 2.78
C PHE A 133 -0.88 -18.64 3.81
N GLY A 134 -1.04 -17.99 4.96
CA GLY A 134 -0.11 -18.08 6.08
C GLY A 134 0.06 -19.51 6.59
N ALA A 135 -1.05 -20.26 6.71
CA ALA A 135 -1.02 -21.66 7.13
C ALA A 135 -0.35 -22.55 6.08
N ILE A 136 -0.64 -22.34 4.79
CA ILE A 136 0.05 -23.04 3.69
C ILE A 136 1.55 -22.79 3.78
N LEU A 137 1.97 -21.53 3.90
CA LEU A 137 3.37 -21.15 4.04
C LEU A 137 4.01 -21.77 5.27
N LEU A 138 3.33 -21.76 6.42
CA LEU A 138 3.83 -22.33 7.66
C LEU A 138 3.98 -23.85 7.57
N VAL A 139 3.05 -24.54 6.91
CA VAL A 139 3.17 -25.98 6.63
C VAL A 139 4.37 -26.26 5.73
N HIS A 140 4.61 -25.45 4.70
CA HIS A 140 5.79 -25.59 3.85
C HIS A 140 7.08 -25.29 4.61
N LEU A 141 7.08 -24.30 5.50
CA LEU A 141 8.25 -23.92 6.27
C LEU A 141 8.57 -24.94 7.37
N TRP A 142 7.55 -25.59 7.92
CA TRP A 142 7.68 -26.61 8.96
C TRP A 142 7.98 -28.01 8.40
N ARG A 143 7.41 -28.38 7.25
CA ARG A 143 7.64 -29.67 6.57
C ARG A 143 8.73 -29.64 5.49
N GLY A 144 9.18 -28.46 5.10
CA GLY A 144 10.15 -28.27 4.03
C GLY A 144 11.52 -28.85 4.38
N HIS A 145 11.97 -29.80 3.56
CA HIS A 145 13.38 -30.17 3.46
C HIS A 145 14.16 -29.02 2.81
N SER A 146 15.46 -28.93 3.11
CA SER A 146 16.39 -27.83 2.82
C SER A 146 16.57 -27.41 1.35
N ASP A 147 15.79 -27.95 0.41
CA ASP A 147 15.92 -27.72 -1.05
C ASP A 147 14.69 -27.05 -1.69
N HIS A 148 13.71 -26.59 -0.90
CA HIS A 148 12.52 -25.95 -1.47
C HIS A 148 12.82 -24.48 -1.85
N PRO A 149 12.42 -23.99 -3.04
CA PRO A 149 12.59 -22.58 -3.44
C PRO A 149 11.80 -21.57 -2.58
N ALA A 150 11.08 -22.04 -1.55
CA ALA A 150 10.50 -21.21 -0.51
C ALA A 150 11.55 -20.76 0.52
N PHE A 151 12.71 -21.42 0.56
CA PHE A 151 13.89 -21.06 1.33
C PHE A 151 14.83 -20.17 0.50
N TYR A 152 14.26 -19.11 -0.10
CA TYR A 152 15.06 -18.16 -0.88
C TYR A 152 15.68 -17.13 0.07
N ASP A 153 16.96 -17.30 0.38
CA ASP A 153 17.75 -16.39 1.20
C ASP A 153 18.57 -15.47 0.28
N TYR A 154 18.09 -14.25 0.07
CA TYR A 154 18.80 -13.23 -0.72
C TYR A 154 20.06 -12.70 -0.02
N GLU A 155 20.35 -13.10 1.22
CA GLU A 155 21.50 -12.57 1.96
C GLU A 155 22.83 -13.26 1.57
N ILE A 156 22.78 -14.41 0.90
CA ILE A 156 23.97 -15.20 0.51
C ILE A 156 24.20 -15.24 -1.00
N VAL A 157 23.19 -14.93 -1.80
CA VAL A 157 23.21 -15.09 -3.27
C VAL A 157 23.02 -13.70 -3.90
N GLY A 158 24.16 -13.10 -4.29
CA GLY A 158 24.26 -11.79 -4.94
C GLY A 158 25.41 -10.92 -4.40
N ASP A 159 26.56 -10.87 -5.10
CA ASP A 159 27.72 -9.94 -5.02
C ASP A 159 28.26 -9.50 -3.62
N HIS A 160 27.76 -10.08 -2.52
CA HIS A 160 28.10 -9.77 -1.13
C HIS A 160 28.85 -10.90 -0.43
N VAL A 161 29.33 -11.89 -1.18
CA VAL A 161 30.27 -12.91 -0.68
C VAL A 161 31.54 -12.19 -0.20
N GLY A 162 31.63 -11.92 1.10
CA GLY A 162 32.79 -11.30 1.73
C GLY A 162 32.78 -9.77 1.89
N LYS A 163 31.65 -9.07 1.74
CA LYS A 163 31.53 -7.65 2.15
C LYS A 163 30.75 -7.53 3.46
N GLU A 164 31.46 -7.38 4.57
CA GLU A 164 30.94 -7.11 5.94
C GLU A 164 30.34 -5.69 6.08
N GLY A 165 29.62 -5.21 5.07
CA GLY A 165 29.08 -3.85 5.01
C GLY A 165 27.55 -3.80 5.17
N ASN A 166 27.07 -3.98 6.41
CA ASN A 166 25.69 -3.74 6.86
C ASN A 166 24.57 -4.67 6.33
N GLY A 167 24.73 -5.97 6.59
CA GLY A 167 23.63 -6.96 6.57
C GLY A 167 22.84 -6.98 7.89
N TRP A 168 22.22 -5.85 8.27
CA TRP A 168 21.31 -5.84 9.42
C TRP A 168 19.88 -5.85 8.90
N PHE A 169 19.11 -6.90 9.23
CA PHE A 169 17.69 -7.08 8.86
C PHE A 169 16.84 -5.80 9.01
N TRP A 170 17.17 -4.97 10.01
CA TRP A 170 16.43 -3.76 10.32
C TRP A 170 16.77 -2.55 9.45
N THR A 171 17.81 -2.60 8.61
CA THR A 171 18.24 -1.45 7.81
C THR A 171 17.18 -1.06 6.79
N GLY A 172 16.60 -2.04 6.08
CA GLY A 172 15.53 -1.80 5.11
C GLY A 172 14.26 -1.22 5.75
N PRO A 173 13.68 -1.89 6.76
CA PRO A 173 12.55 -1.35 7.52
C PRO A 173 12.82 0.02 8.16
N ALA A 174 14.05 0.29 8.63
CA ALA A 174 14.40 1.59 9.20
C ALA A 174 14.33 2.73 8.17
N TRP A 175 14.70 2.49 6.91
CA TRP A 175 14.53 3.48 5.83
C TRP A 175 13.05 3.77 5.57
N LEU A 176 12.22 2.73 5.51
CA LEU A 176 10.77 2.89 5.34
C LEU A 176 10.15 3.62 6.54
N GLY A 177 10.50 3.24 7.76
CA GLY A 177 10.08 3.92 8.99
C GLY A 177 10.53 5.38 9.02
N GLY A 178 11.76 5.66 8.57
CA GLY A 178 12.30 7.01 8.42
C GLY A 178 11.49 7.86 7.44
N LEU A 179 11.06 7.30 6.31
CA LEU A 179 10.19 7.99 5.36
C LEU A 179 8.81 8.30 5.97
N VAL A 180 8.24 7.35 6.73
CA VAL A 180 6.95 7.54 7.41
C VAL A 180 7.05 8.65 8.45
N VAL A 181 8.07 8.61 9.31
CA VAL A 181 8.31 9.64 10.32
C VAL A 181 8.60 10.99 9.65
N GLY A 182 9.44 11.02 8.61
CA GLY A 182 9.73 12.22 7.84
C GLY A 182 8.46 12.82 7.23
N THR A 183 7.60 11.99 6.64
CA THR A 183 6.31 12.42 6.09
C THR A 183 5.43 13.04 7.17
N ALA A 184 5.35 12.42 8.35
CA ALA A 184 4.57 12.94 9.47
C ALA A 184 5.09 14.30 9.99
N LEU A 185 6.40 14.55 9.90
CA LEU A 185 7.02 15.79 10.38
C LEU A 185 6.93 16.92 9.35
N VAL A 186 7.35 16.68 8.11
CA VAL A 186 7.57 17.74 7.10
C VAL A 186 6.67 17.63 5.87
N GLY A 187 5.87 16.57 5.75
CA GLY A 187 5.03 16.33 4.60
C GLY A 187 5.60 15.34 3.61
N PHE A 188 4.74 14.66 2.87
CA PHE A 188 5.12 13.58 1.98
C PHE A 188 6.10 14.03 0.90
N TYR A 189 5.85 15.16 0.26
CA TYR A 189 6.64 15.60 -0.89
C TYR A 189 8.07 15.99 -0.50
N ILE A 190 8.24 16.73 0.60
CA ILE A 190 9.58 17.06 1.14
C ILE A 190 10.29 15.80 1.63
N ALA A 191 9.59 14.97 2.41
CA ALA A 191 10.16 13.74 2.95
C ALA A 191 10.62 12.79 1.83
N MET A 192 9.84 12.68 0.75
CA MET A 192 10.19 11.91 -0.42
C MET A 192 11.47 12.43 -1.08
N ILE A 193 11.59 13.74 -1.35
CA ILE A 193 12.81 14.32 -1.96
C ILE A 193 14.03 14.06 -1.06
N ALA A 194 13.90 14.33 0.23
CA ALA A 194 14.98 14.10 1.20
C ALA A 194 15.37 12.61 1.27
N PHE A 195 14.37 11.72 1.24
CA PHE A 195 14.58 10.27 1.25
C PHE A 195 15.31 9.79 0.00
N PHE A 196 14.84 10.17 -1.21
CA PHE A 196 15.51 9.79 -2.46
C PHE A 196 16.96 10.29 -2.48
N PHE A 197 17.18 11.53 -2.05
CA PHE A 197 18.50 12.11 -1.99
C PHE A 197 19.42 11.35 -1.01
N ALA A 198 18.95 11.13 0.21
CA ALA A 198 19.70 10.42 1.25
C ALA A 198 19.96 8.96 0.87
N PHE A 199 18.96 8.28 0.34
CA PHE A 199 19.04 6.88 -0.06
C PHE A 199 20.03 6.68 -1.21
N LEU A 200 19.91 7.48 -2.28
CA LEU A 200 20.84 7.40 -3.41
C LEU A 200 22.28 7.75 -3.01
N ARG A 201 22.46 8.66 -2.05
CA ARG A 201 23.79 9.07 -1.61
C ARG A 201 24.44 8.06 -0.66
N ILE A 202 23.68 7.53 0.29
CA ILE A 202 24.20 6.68 1.38
C ILE A 202 24.22 5.20 1.00
N ARG A 203 23.18 4.73 0.29
CA ARG A 203 23.03 3.29 -0.04
C ARG A 203 23.44 2.97 -1.46
N ALA A 204 23.12 3.83 -2.42
CA ALA A 204 23.50 3.60 -3.82
C ALA A 204 24.86 4.21 -4.20
N GLU A 205 25.53 4.89 -3.26
CA GLU A 205 26.80 5.61 -3.44
C GLU A 205 26.85 6.46 -4.73
N ALA A 206 25.69 6.95 -5.17
CA ALA A 206 25.56 7.61 -6.45
C ALA A 206 26.31 8.94 -6.46
N THR A 207 26.89 9.26 -7.62
CA THR A 207 27.52 10.56 -7.86
C THR A 207 26.47 11.67 -7.74
N TRP A 208 26.86 12.82 -7.19
CA TRP A 208 25.97 13.98 -6.98
C TRP A 208 25.09 14.34 -8.18
N LEU A 209 25.66 14.33 -9.38
CA LEU A 209 24.91 14.61 -10.62
C LEU A 209 23.79 13.59 -10.86
N ARG A 210 24.08 12.29 -10.69
CA ARG A 210 23.08 11.22 -10.86
C ARG A 210 21.99 11.33 -9.81
N THR A 211 22.35 11.60 -8.55
CA THR A 211 21.39 11.78 -7.45
C THR A 211 20.43 12.93 -7.74
N ILE A 212 20.95 14.08 -8.17
CA ILE A 212 20.12 15.26 -8.48
C ILE A 212 19.18 14.96 -9.65
N ILE A 213 19.70 14.42 -10.75
CA ILE A 213 18.89 14.12 -11.94
C ILE A 213 17.80 13.10 -11.61
N MET A 214 18.14 11.98 -10.97
CA MET A 214 17.17 10.93 -10.63
C MET A 214 16.11 11.43 -9.64
N THR A 215 16.51 12.20 -8.62
CA THR A 215 15.57 12.77 -7.64
C THR A 215 14.66 13.79 -8.30
N ALA A 216 15.18 14.65 -9.18
CA ALA A 216 14.39 15.64 -9.91
C ALA A 216 13.41 14.98 -10.88
N SER A 217 13.83 13.94 -11.60
CA SER A 217 12.96 13.17 -12.50
C SER A 217 11.86 12.45 -11.74
N ALA A 218 12.18 11.77 -10.63
CA ALA A 218 11.18 11.09 -9.80
C ALA A 218 10.18 12.08 -9.19
N ALA A 219 10.67 13.18 -8.61
CA ALA A 219 9.81 14.23 -8.04
C ALA A 219 8.91 14.87 -9.10
N GLY A 220 9.46 15.20 -10.28
CA GLY A 220 8.70 15.76 -11.39
C GLY A 220 7.63 14.81 -11.93
N PHE A 221 7.94 13.51 -12.02
CA PHE A 221 6.98 12.50 -12.42
C PHE A 221 5.81 12.39 -11.43
N ILE A 222 6.11 12.31 -10.13
CA ILE A 222 5.09 12.26 -9.07
C ILE A 222 4.25 13.55 -9.06
N LEU A 223 4.86 14.71 -9.26
CA LEU A 223 4.14 15.97 -9.37
C LEU A 223 3.23 16.02 -10.61
N GLY A 224 3.69 15.49 -11.74
CA GLY A 224 2.89 15.34 -12.96
C GLY A 224 1.67 14.45 -12.74
N LEU A 225 1.85 13.30 -12.08
CA LEU A 225 0.74 12.43 -11.69
C LEU A 225 -0.22 13.12 -10.73
N ALA A 226 0.31 13.83 -9.73
CA ALA A 226 -0.52 14.54 -8.77
C ALA A 226 -1.34 15.66 -9.43
N TYR A 227 -0.76 16.36 -10.40
CA TYR A 227 -1.49 17.34 -11.20
C TYR A 227 -2.60 16.69 -12.04
N MET A 228 -2.30 15.60 -12.75
CA MET A 228 -3.28 14.90 -13.60
C MET A 228 -4.42 14.28 -12.80
N LEU A 229 -4.12 13.77 -11.60
CA LEU A 229 -5.08 13.08 -10.74
C LEU A 229 -5.69 13.97 -9.67
N SER A 230 -5.38 15.28 -9.66
CA SER A 230 -5.77 16.22 -8.60
C SER A 230 -5.48 15.67 -7.19
N LEU A 231 -4.33 15.02 -7.03
CA LEU A 231 -3.93 14.38 -5.78
C LEU A 231 -3.46 15.43 -4.79
N ASN A 232 -4.01 15.38 -3.57
CA ASN A 232 -3.48 16.12 -2.44
C ASN A 232 -2.53 15.22 -1.64
N PHE A 233 -1.31 15.68 -1.42
CA PHE A 233 -0.32 14.96 -0.62
C PHE A 233 -0.62 15.12 0.88
N PRO A 234 -0.28 14.11 1.71
CA PRO A 234 -0.37 14.23 3.16
C PRO A 234 0.51 15.37 3.70
N SER A 235 -0.10 16.28 4.46
CA SER A 235 0.61 17.37 5.13
C SER A 235 1.27 16.89 6.43
N GLY A 236 2.52 17.30 6.65
CA GLY A 236 3.24 17.05 7.89
C GLY A 236 2.87 18.05 8.98
N TRP A 237 3.30 17.79 10.21
CA TRP A 237 3.12 18.68 11.35
C TRP A 237 3.62 20.11 11.07
N LEU A 238 4.78 20.24 10.41
CA LEU A 238 5.37 21.52 10.05
C LEU A 238 4.54 22.29 9.03
N GLN A 239 3.95 21.61 8.05
CA GLN A 239 3.09 22.23 7.04
C GLN A 239 1.71 22.59 7.63
N ASN A 240 1.24 21.86 8.64
CA ASN A 240 0.04 22.25 9.38
C ASN A 240 0.28 23.51 10.26
N ALA A 241 1.53 23.77 10.66
CA ALA A 241 1.90 24.99 11.39
C ALA A 241 2.09 26.22 10.48
N TYR A 242 2.44 26.01 9.21
CA TYR A 242 2.70 27.08 8.23
C TYR A 242 1.94 26.82 6.92
N ASP A 243 1.00 27.70 6.57
CA ASP A 243 0.25 27.61 5.31
C ASP A 243 1.16 27.88 4.10
N LEU A 244 1.69 26.81 3.52
CA LEU A 244 2.64 26.83 2.40
C LEU A 244 1.89 26.69 1.06
N PRO A 245 2.40 27.24 -0.05
CA PRO A 245 1.80 27.03 -1.35
C PRO A 245 1.96 25.57 -1.82
N TRP A 246 0.98 25.09 -2.59
CA TRP A 246 1.06 23.79 -3.24
C TRP A 246 2.33 23.72 -4.12
N PRO A 247 3.09 22.60 -4.16
CA PRO A 247 2.80 21.24 -3.67
C PRO A 247 3.28 20.92 -2.24
N ILE A 248 3.73 21.93 -1.48
CA ILE A 248 4.31 21.78 -0.14
C ILE A 248 3.27 22.13 0.95
N ARG A 249 1.98 22.00 0.62
CA ARG A 249 0.88 22.17 1.57
C ARG A 249 0.84 21.06 2.62
#